data_AF-A0A1C6TD14-F1
#
_entry.id   AF-A0A1C6TD14-F1
#
_cell.length_a   1.000
_cell.length_b   1.000
_cell.length_c   1.000
_cell.angle_alpha   90.00
_cell.angle_beta   90.00
_cell.angle_gamma   90.00
#
_symmetry.space_group_name_H-M   'P 1'
#
loop_
_entity.id
_entity.type
_entity.pdbx_description
1 polymer ?
#
loop_
_entity_poly.entity_id
_entity_poly.type
_entity_poly.pdbx_seq_one_letter_code
_entity_poly.pdbx_strand_id
1 'polypeptide(L)'
;MLLPERLSDVWTRTQTVRILDEGLDDGPLDDRQVLVQLTDQAQVNRAQELTTNGQFAGDICRCLGDLTLALYDADDRILGSATIHGHGRISWERSRFADDLKVAEPTALTLFLAECGVSGRLLSLFTDLVMALGYYERSDTPQFRPAGAPAVLADRQVPDTLRSTLVSIDGNSAANLPEERVHVLVQRLTVAEPDPIARADALLGWLGRLPYPTEALWGEGILVRRLLATLPEADIVAAAATGEPAVALGALNWAVHQPDDRLVAAAIAPTLRRLLP
;
A
#
# COMPACT_ATOMS: atom_id res chain seq x y z
N MET A 1 12.87 -1.44 -35.77
CA MET A 1 13.33 -1.64 -34.40
C MET A 1 12.12 -2.00 -33.56
N LEU A 2 12.12 -3.18 -32.97
CA LEU A 2 11.06 -3.63 -32.08
C LEU A 2 11.14 -2.88 -30.74
N LEU A 3 10.02 -2.74 -30.02
CA LEU A 3 9.99 -2.04 -28.72
C LEU A 3 11.08 -2.56 -27.74
N PRO A 4 11.31 -3.89 -27.58
CA PRO A 4 12.35 -4.39 -26.68
C PRO A 4 13.78 -3.95 -27.05
N GLU A 5 14.12 -3.91 -28.34
CA GLU A 5 15.43 -3.45 -28.81
C GLU A 5 15.65 -1.97 -28.50
N ARG A 6 14.60 -1.16 -28.71
CA ARG A 6 14.63 0.28 -28.41
C ARG A 6 14.76 0.52 -26.91
N LEU A 7 13.98 -0.18 -26.09
CA LEU A 7 14.02 -0.02 -24.64
C LEU A 7 15.38 -0.41 -24.08
N SER A 8 15.98 -1.48 -24.60
CA SER A 8 17.34 -1.88 -24.23
C SER A 8 18.34 -0.74 -24.48
N ASP A 9 18.37 -0.18 -25.69
CA ASP A 9 19.25 0.97 -26.02
C ASP A 9 18.99 2.18 -25.12
N VAL A 10 17.71 2.56 -24.93
CA VAL A 10 17.33 3.68 -24.06
C VAL A 10 17.84 3.46 -22.64
N TRP A 11 17.58 2.29 -22.06
CA TRP A 11 18.02 1.96 -20.70
C TRP A 11 19.53 1.97 -20.54
N THR A 12 20.33 1.56 -21.53
CA THR A 12 21.80 1.65 -21.44
C THR A 12 22.33 3.08 -21.33
N ARG A 13 21.54 4.07 -21.77
CA ARG A 13 21.91 5.49 -21.75
C ARG A 13 21.29 6.25 -20.58
N THR A 14 20.25 5.68 -19.96
CA THR A 14 19.56 6.28 -18.81
C THR A 14 20.51 6.44 -17.63
N GLN A 15 20.62 7.67 -17.13
CA GLN A 15 21.33 8.00 -15.89
C GLN A 15 20.36 8.37 -14.77
N THR A 16 19.18 8.88 -15.14
CA THR A 16 18.18 9.33 -14.18
C THR A 16 16.79 8.89 -14.62
N VAL A 17 16.00 8.44 -13.65
CA VAL A 17 14.59 8.13 -13.84
C VAL A 17 13.79 9.09 -12.98
N ARG A 18 12.87 9.83 -13.59
CA ARG A 18 11.92 10.68 -12.86
C ARG A 18 10.55 10.01 -12.85
N ILE A 19 9.97 9.86 -11.66
CA ILE A 19 8.56 9.53 -11.48
C ILE A 19 7.82 10.85 -11.42
N LEU A 20 7.00 11.10 -12.43
CA LEU A 20 6.20 12.28 -12.58
C LEU A 20 4.78 11.97 -12.13
N ASP A 21 4.14 12.98 -11.54
CA ASP A 21 2.71 12.91 -11.30
C ASP A 21 1.95 12.85 -12.63
N GLU A 22 0.77 12.23 -12.55
CA GLU A 22 -0.21 12.17 -13.60
C GLU A 22 0.17 11.39 -14.89
N GLY A 23 -0.85 11.21 -15.73
CA GLY A 23 -0.86 10.28 -16.86
C GLY A 23 -0.68 10.98 -18.21
N LEU A 24 -1.36 10.50 -19.25
CA LEU A 24 -1.08 10.92 -20.63
C LEU A 24 -1.54 12.34 -21.02
N ASP A 25 -2.45 12.97 -20.28
CA ASP A 25 -3.12 14.21 -20.70
C ASP A 25 -2.48 15.51 -20.15
N ASP A 26 -1.52 15.43 -19.23
CA ASP A 26 -1.05 16.61 -18.47
C ASP A 26 0.11 17.37 -19.12
N GLY A 27 0.07 17.51 -20.44
CA GLY A 27 1.01 18.36 -21.17
C GLY A 27 2.45 17.82 -21.23
N PRO A 28 3.43 18.68 -21.56
CA PRO A 28 4.84 18.30 -21.72
C PRO A 28 5.44 17.71 -20.44
N LEU A 29 6.30 16.69 -20.57
CA LEU A 29 6.91 16.02 -19.42
C LEU A 29 7.74 16.96 -18.54
N ASP A 30 8.37 17.98 -19.13
CA ASP A 30 9.22 18.95 -18.42
C ASP A 30 8.44 19.88 -17.48
N ASP A 31 7.13 20.04 -17.70
CA ASP A 31 6.27 20.92 -16.89
C ASP A 31 5.62 20.17 -15.71
N ARG A 32 5.77 18.85 -15.65
CA ARG A 32 5.08 18.00 -14.67
C ARG A 32 5.83 17.94 -13.34
N GLN A 33 5.06 17.78 -12.27
CA GLN A 33 5.62 17.61 -10.94
C GLN A 33 6.44 16.32 -10.86
N VAL A 34 7.71 16.44 -10.49
CA VAL A 34 8.56 15.31 -10.14
C VAL A 34 8.21 14.86 -8.72
N LEU A 35 7.64 13.67 -8.59
CA LEU A 35 7.37 13.04 -7.30
C LEU A 35 8.66 12.44 -6.71
N VAL A 36 9.43 11.76 -7.55
CA VAL A 36 10.67 11.08 -7.15
C VAL A 36 11.69 11.16 -8.29
N GLN A 37 12.96 11.35 -7.94
CA GLN A 37 14.08 11.23 -8.87
C GLN A 37 15.03 10.11 -8.40
N LEU A 38 15.22 9.10 -9.25
CA LEU A 38 16.16 8.01 -9.03
C LEU A 38 17.47 8.32 -9.74
N THR A 39 18.54 8.48 -8.97
CA THR A 39 19.92 8.69 -9.46
C THR A 39 20.87 7.58 -9.02
N ASP A 40 20.47 6.77 -8.04
CA ASP A 40 21.24 5.59 -7.65
C ASP A 40 21.09 4.49 -8.72
N GLN A 41 22.21 3.96 -9.19
CA GLN A 41 22.23 2.96 -10.25
C GLN A 41 21.47 1.69 -9.87
N ALA A 42 21.48 1.30 -8.59
CA ALA A 42 20.71 0.13 -8.15
C ALA A 42 19.20 0.36 -8.29
N GLN A 43 18.72 1.55 -7.95
CA GLN A 43 17.31 1.94 -8.14
C GLN A 43 16.94 2.06 -9.61
N VAL A 44 17.80 2.64 -10.45
CA VAL A 44 17.58 2.74 -11.90
C VAL A 44 17.49 1.33 -12.52
N ASN A 45 18.40 0.43 -12.17
CA ASN A 45 18.38 -0.96 -12.65
C ASN A 45 17.11 -1.70 -12.18
N ARG A 46 16.68 -1.49 -10.94
CA ARG A 46 15.46 -2.10 -10.42
C ARG A 46 14.20 -1.55 -11.12
N ALA A 47 14.16 -0.25 -11.40
CA ALA A 47 13.10 0.36 -12.19
C ALA A 47 13.06 -0.25 -13.60
N GLN A 48 14.20 -0.42 -14.27
CA GLN A 48 14.29 -1.09 -15.56
C GLN A 48 13.69 -2.49 -15.51
N GLU A 49 14.15 -3.32 -14.57
CA GLU A 49 13.72 -4.70 -14.41
C GLU A 49 12.20 -4.81 -14.24
N LEU A 50 11.65 -4.02 -13.31
CA LEU A 50 10.22 -4.05 -12.96
C LEU A 50 9.31 -3.47 -14.04
N THR A 51 9.84 -2.67 -14.96
CA THR A 51 9.04 -1.95 -15.97
C THR A 51 9.23 -2.44 -17.39
N THR A 52 10.19 -3.34 -17.63
CA THR A 52 10.53 -3.86 -18.97
C THR A 52 10.29 -5.36 -19.09
N ASN A 53 10.27 -6.10 -17.98
CA ASN A 53 10.01 -7.53 -17.98
C ASN A 53 8.50 -7.82 -17.85
N GLY A 54 7.96 -8.62 -18.75
CA GLY A 54 6.52 -8.91 -18.77
C GLY A 54 6.04 -9.53 -20.07
N GLN A 55 4.73 -9.44 -20.30
CA GLN A 55 4.07 -9.89 -21.53
C GLN A 55 3.20 -8.77 -22.09
N PHE A 56 3.33 -8.53 -23.39
CA PHE A 56 2.46 -7.59 -24.09
C PHE A 56 1.01 -8.09 -24.10
N ALA A 57 0.08 -7.17 -23.86
CA ALA A 57 -1.33 -7.48 -23.72
C ALA A 57 -2.04 -7.74 -25.06
N GLY A 58 -1.45 -7.28 -26.17
CA GLY A 58 -2.12 -7.20 -27.47
C GLY A 58 -3.22 -6.14 -27.52
N ASP A 59 -3.24 -5.23 -26.54
CA ASP A 59 -4.26 -4.17 -26.38
C ASP A 59 -3.71 -3.04 -25.50
N ILE A 60 -4.40 -1.90 -25.51
CA ILE A 60 -4.05 -0.71 -24.72
C ILE A 60 -5.11 -0.41 -23.65
N CYS A 61 -4.68 -0.03 -22.44
CA CYS A 61 -5.58 0.57 -21.47
C CYS A 61 -6.06 1.92 -22.02
N ARG A 62 -7.36 2.16 -22.06
CA ARG A 62 -7.91 3.48 -22.43
C ARG A 62 -7.88 4.50 -21.29
N CYS A 63 -7.42 4.08 -20.11
CA CYS A 63 -7.17 4.97 -19.00
C CYS A 63 -5.98 5.90 -19.29
N LEU A 64 -6.00 7.09 -18.70
CA LEU A 64 -4.92 8.06 -18.82
C LEU A 64 -3.66 7.61 -18.08
N GLY A 65 -3.80 6.68 -17.12
CA GLY A 65 -2.74 6.32 -16.20
C GLY A 65 -2.66 7.28 -15.03
N ASP A 66 -1.87 6.92 -14.03
CA ASP A 66 -1.76 7.66 -12.77
C ASP A 66 -0.35 8.19 -12.49
N LEU A 67 0.66 7.60 -13.12
CA LEU A 67 2.06 8.04 -13.01
C LEU A 67 2.77 7.93 -14.34
N THR A 68 3.78 8.77 -14.53
CA THR A 68 4.66 8.70 -15.69
C THR A 68 6.11 8.45 -15.27
N LEU A 69 6.73 7.42 -15.83
CA LEU A 69 8.15 7.12 -15.73
C LEU A 69 8.87 7.79 -16.90
N ALA A 70 9.73 8.77 -16.63
CA ALA A 70 10.51 9.45 -17.66
C ALA A 70 12.01 9.16 -17.49
N LEU A 71 12.66 8.81 -18.60
CA LEU A 71 14.07 8.38 -18.64
C LEU A 71 14.94 9.50 -19.20
N TYR A 72 16.02 9.83 -18.50
CA TYR A 72 16.92 10.93 -18.85
C TYR A 72 18.37 10.44 -18.95
N ASP A 73 19.12 11.00 -19.91
CA ASP A 73 20.57 10.78 -20.02
C ASP A 73 21.40 11.70 -19.10
N ALA A 74 22.72 11.65 -19.25
CA ALA A 74 23.67 12.46 -18.48
C ALA A 74 23.54 13.98 -18.72
N ASP A 75 22.97 14.39 -19.85
CA ASP A 75 22.78 15.78 -20.24
C ASP A 75 21.36 16.28 -19.90
N ASP A 76 20.62 15.53 -19.07
CA ASP A 76 19.22 15.77 -18.71
C ASP A 76 18.25 15.81 -19.91
N ARG A 77 18.54 15.03 -20.96
CA ARG A 77 17.66 14.90 -22.12
C ARG A 77 16.75 13.69 -21.99
N ILE A 78 15.47 13.89 -22.29
CA ILE A 78 14.47 12.81 -22.32
C ILE A 78 14.86 11.79 -23.41
N LEU A 79 15.02 10.53 -23.00
CA LEU A 79 15.27 9.40 -23.87
C LEU A 79 13.99 8.64 -24.22
N GLY A 80 13.04 8.60 -23.28
CA GLY A 80 11.75 7.99 -23.45
C GLY A 80 10.89 8.08 -22.20
N SER A 81 9.63 7.67 -22.33
CA SER A 81 8.68 7.67 -21.23
C SER A 81 7.72 6.47 -21.26
N ALA A 82 7.19 6.14 -20.09
CA ALA A 82 6.17 5.13 -19.90
C ALA A 82 5.09 5.63 -18.96
N THR A 83 3.83 5.32 -19.25
CA THR A 83 2.73 5.59 -18.32
C THR A 83 2.35 4.31 -17.59
N ILE A 84 2.18 4.42 -16.28
CA ILE A 84 1.74 3.32 -15.42
C ILE A 84 0.20 3.33 -15.36
N HIS A 85 -0.38 2.14 -15.47
CA HIS A 85 -1.82 1.93 -15.55
C HIS A 85 -2.25 0.86 -14.55
N GLY A 86 -2.95 1.28 -13.49
CA GLY A 86 -3.48 0.37 -12.47
C GLY A 86 -2.41 -0.56 -11.88
N HIS A 87 -2.81 -1.78 -11.51
CA HIS A 87 -1.89 -2.78 -10.95
C HIS A 87 -1.09 -3.49 -12.05
N GLY A 88 0.06 -2.93 -12.42
CA GLY A 88 1.07 -3.63 -13.20
C GLY A 88 0.96 -3.59 -14.72
N ARG A 89 0.35 -2.56 -15.30
CA ARG A 89 0.43 -2.31 -16.74
C ARG A 89 1.25 -1.07 -17.04
N ILE A 90 2.05 -1.14 -18.08
CA ILE A 90 2.92 -0.04 -18.51
C ILE A 90 2.76 0.18 -20.01
N SER A 91 2.52 1.43 -20.39
CA SER A 91 2.45 1.84 -21.79
C SER A 91 3.70 2.65 -22.14
N TRP A 92 4.68 2.00 -22.75
CA TRP A 92 5.92 2.64 -23.20
C TRP A 92 5.69 3.42 -24.48
N GLU A 93 6.06 4.70 -24.49
CA GLU A 93 6.05 5.54 -25.69
C GLU A 93 4.73 5.38 -26.47
N ARG A 94 3.60 5.52 -25.76
CA ARG A 94 2.26 5.11 -26.24
C ARG A 94 1.84 5.69 -27.60
N SER A 95 2.31 6.89 -27.93
CA SER A 95 2.09 7.50 -29.25
C SER A 95 2.74 6.73 -30.39
N ARG A 96 3.75 5.91 -30.08
CA ARG A 96 4.52 5.07 -31.00
C ARG A 96 4.18 3.59 -30.89
N PHE A 97 3.82 3.09 -29.70
CA PHE A 97 3.47 1.69 -29.49
C PHE A 97 2.08 1.58 -28.89
N ALA A 98 1.20 0.86 -29.58
CA ALA A 98 -0.18 0.64 -29.16
C ALA A 98 -0.34 -0.73 -28.49
N ASP A 99 0.48 -1.02 -27.48
CA ASP A 99 0.37 -2.24 -26.68
C ASP A 99 0.95 -2.03 -25.27
N ASP A 100 0.16 -2.38 -24.25
CA ASP A 100 0.61 -2.31 -22.87
C ASP A 100 1.42 -3.54 -22.50
N LEU A 101 2.51 -3.34 -21.78
CA LEU A 101 3.24 -4.40 -21.10
C LEU A 101 2.54 -4.72 -19.78
N LYS A 102 2.10 -5.96 -19.59
CA LYS A 102 1.77 -6.50 -18.26
C LYS A 102 3.08 -6.93 -17.60
N VAL A 103 3.48 -6.23 -16.55
CA VAL A 103 4.77 -6.49 -15.89
C VAL A 103 4.77 -7.85 -15.20
N ALA A 104 5.94 -8.47 -15.09
CA ALA A 104 6.08 -9.79 -14.49
C ALA A 104 5.81 -9.81 -12.98
N GLU A 105 6.12 -8.72 -12.27
CA GLU A 105 6.00 -8.59 -10.82
C GLU A 105 5.24 -7.29 -10.44
N PRO A 106 3.91 -7.23 -10.62
CA PRO A 106 3.13 -6.01 -10.44
C PRO A 106 3.11 -5.51 -8.98
N THR A 107 3.09 -6.43 -8.00
CA THR A 107 3.22 -6.06 -6.58
C THR A 107 4.61 -5.53 -6.27
N ALA A 108 5.67 -6.09 -6.85
CA ALA A 108 7.02 -5.60 -6.64
C ALA A 108 7.22 -4.20 -7.22
N LEU A 109 6.61 -3.88 -8.36
CA LEU A 109 6.60 -2.52 -8.93
C LEU A 109 5.92 -1.52 -7.99
N THR A 110 4.73 -1.84 -7.50
CA THR A 110 3.98 -0.95 -6.60
C THR A 110 4.74 -0.68 -5.30
N LEU A 111 5.30 -1.74 -4.69
CA LEU A 111 6.13 -1.63 -3.49
C LEU A 111 7.40 -0.81 -3.74
N PHE A 112 8.08 -1.03 -4.86
CA PHE A 112 9.27 -0.27 -5.23
C PHE A 112 8.98 1.23 -5.35
N LEU A 113 7.87 1.62 -5.98
CA LEU A 113 7.46 3.02 -6.09
C LEU A 113 7.13 3.62 -4.72
N ALA A 114 6.42 2.87 -3.86
CA ALA A 114 6.15 3.28 -2.49
C ALA A 114 7.44 3.50 -1.70
N GLU A 115 8.37 2.53 -1.71
CA GLU A 115 9.69 2.60 -1.06
C GLU A 115 10.52 3.79 -1.52
N CYS A 116 10.41 4.15 -2.81
CA CYS A 116 11.08 5.29 -3.41
C CYS A 116 10.45 6.65 -3.03
N GLY A 117 9.28 6.65 -2.38
CA GLY A 117 8.62 7.85 -1.88
C GLY A 117 7.47 8.35 -2.74
N VAL A 118 6.96 7.54 -3.67
CA VAL A 118 5.70 7.84 -4.35
C VAL A 118 4.58 7.52 -3.38
N SER A 119 3.95 8.55 -2.82
CA SER A 119 2.89 8.39 -1.82
C SER A 119 1.64 7.72 -2.37
N GLY A 120 0.90 7.04 -1.49
CA GLY A 120 -0.43 6.49 -1.78
C GLY A 120 -0.42 5.25 -2.68
N ARG A 121 0.76 4.70 -2.98
CA ARG A 121 0.90 3.49 -3.81
C ARG A 121 0.35 2.25 -3.11
N LEU A 122 0.46 2.16 -1.79
CA LEU A 122 -0.05 1.00 -1.06
C LEU A 122 -1.57 0.83 -1.17
N LEU A 123 -2.31 1.92 -1.45
CA LEU A 123 -3.76 1.87 -1.62
C LEU A 123 -4.18 0.98 -2.80
N SER A 124 -3.39 0.92 -3.88
CA SER A 124 -3.71 0.08 -5.05
C SER A 124 -3.66 -1.42 -4.73
N LEU A 125 -2.89 -1.83 -3.71
CA LEU A 125 -2.77 -3.21 -3.26
C LEU A 125 -3.87 -3.63 -2.27
N PHE A 126 -4.61 -2.68 -1.72
CA PHE A 126 -5.54 -2.91 -0.62
C PHE A 126 -6.63 -3.91 -1.03
N THR A 127 -7.30 -3.67 -2.17
CA THR A 127 -8.41 -4.51 -2.63
C THR A 127 -7.95 -5.94 -2.89
N ASP A 128 -6.82 -6.13 -3.58
CA ASP A 128 -6.31 -7.45 -3.92
C ASP A 128 -5.92 -8.23 -2.65
N LEU A 129 -5.30 -7.55 -1.67
CA LEU A 129 -4.94 -8.18 -0.40
C LEU A 129 -6.17 -8.57 0.43
N VAL A 130 -7.18 -7.70 0.51
CA VAL A 130 -8.45 -8.00 1.17
C VAL A 130 -9.12 -9.22 0.54
N MET A 131 -9.13 -9.30 -0.79
CA MET A 131 -9.72 -10.42 -1.52
C MET A 131 -8.92 -11.71 -1.31
N ALA A 132 -7.59 -11.65 -1.36
CA ALA A 132 -6.71 -12.80 -1.12
C ALA A 132 -6.86 -13.39 0.29
N LEU A 133 -7.11 -12.54 1.29
CA LEU A 133 -7.27 -12.95 2.68
C LEU A 133 -8.72 -13.23 3.10
N GLY A 134 -9.70 -12.90 2.25
CA GLY A 134 -11.12 -13.14 2.52
C GLY A 134 -11.74 -12.21 3.56
N TYR A 135 -11.13 -11.04 3.82
CA TYR A 135 -11.64 -10.02 4.76
C TYR A 135 -12.51 -8.96 4.06
N TYR A 136 -13.12 -9.27 2.93
CA TYR A 136 -14.10 -8.39 2.30
C TYR A 136 -15.45 -8.49 3.02
N GLU A 137 -16.20 -7.40 3.00
CA GLU A 137 -17.56 -7.40 3.49
C GLU A 137 -18.45 -8.30 2.64
N ARG A 138 -19.10 -9.28 3.28
CA ARG A 138 -19.99 -10.20 2.59
C ARG A 138 -21.42 -9.65 2.58
N SER A 139 -22.08 -9.73 1.43
CA SER A 139 -23.45 -9.26 1.25
C SER A 139 -24.49 -10.01 2.10
N ASP A 140 -24.14 -11.20 2.61
CA ASP A 140 -24.97 -12.04 3.48
C ASP A 140 -24.78 -11.77 4.98
N THR A 141 -23.91 -10.81 5.34
CA THR A 141 -23.61 -10.44 6.73
C THR A 141 -23.98 -8.99 7.01
N PRO A 142 -24.49 -8.66 8.22
CA PRO A 142 -24.76 -7.27 8.58
C PRO A 142 -23.47 -6.43 8.58
N GLN A 143 -23.54 -5.23 8.00
CA GLN A 143 -22.49 -4.21 8.14
C GLN A 143 -22.49 -3.64 9.56
N PHE A 144 -21.34 -3.13 10.04
CA PHE A 144 -21.19 -2.58 11.39
C PHE A 144 -21.66 -3.54 12.49
N ARG A 145 -21.18 -4.78 12.44
CA ARG A 145 -21.45 -5.77 13.49
C ARG A 145 -21.09 -5.15 14.83
N PRO A 146 -21.89 -5.38 15.89
CA PRO A 146 -21.57 -4.83 17.20
C PRO A 146 -20.15 -5.27 17.56
N ALA A 147 -19.24 -4.29 17.72
CA ALA A 147 -17.90 -4.52 18.25
C ALA A 147 -18.01 -5.36 19.53
N GLY A 148 -19.11 -5.22 20.27
CA GLY A 148 -19.34 -5.92 21.50
C GLY A 148 -19.84 -7.38 21.46
N ALA A 149 -19.98 -8.04 20.32
CA ALA A 149 -20.33 -9.47 20.32
C ALA A 149 -19.08 -10.32 20.66
N PRO A 150 -19.07 -11.13 21.75
CA PRO A 150 -17.87 -11.85 22.18
C PRO A 150 -17.26 -12.76 21.11
N ALA A 151 -18.09 -13.40 20.29
CA ALA A 151 -17.62 -14.25 19.19
C ALA A 151 -16.91 -13.44 18.10
N VAL A 152 -17.37 -12.23 17.81
CA VAL A 152 -16.76 -11.33 16.82
C VAL A 152 -15.44 -10.78 17.32
N LEU A 153 -15.35 -10.42 18.60
CA LEU A 153 -14.10 -9.98 19.24
C LEU A 153 -13.04 -11.09 19.26
N ALA A 154 -13.47 -12.34 19.47
CA ALA A 154 -12.58 -13.50 19.44
C ALA A 154 -12.10 -13.80 18.01
N ASP A 155 -12.98 -13.78 17.02
CA ASP A 155 -12.68 -13.99 15.60
C ASP A 155 -11.65 -12.97 15.07
N ARG A 156 -11.83 -11.69 15.43
CA ARG A 156 -10.90 -10.61 15.11
C ARG A 156 -9.62 -10.60 15.95
N GLN A 157 -9.50 -11.54 16.90
CA GLN A 157 -8.38 -11.64 17.83
C GLN A 157 -8.09 -10.35 18.58
N VAL A 158 -9.15 -9.63 18.99
CA VAL A 158 -9.01 -8.43 19.80
C VAL A 158 -8.30 -8.79 21.11
N PRO A 159 -7.33 -7.98 21.60
CA PRO A 159 -6.65 -8.24 22.86
C PRO A 159 -7.65 -8.51 24.01
N ASP A 160 -7.47 -9.63 24.71
CA ASP A 160 -8.42 -10.11 25.72
C ASP A 160 -8.77 -9.05 26.78
N THR A 161 -7.78 -8.24 27.17
CA THR A 161 -7.92 -7.18 28.17
C THR A 161 -8.84 -6.05 27.76
N LEU A 162 -9.08 -5.88 26.46
CA LEU A 162 -10.03 -4.90 25.93
C LEU A 162 -11.44 -5.46 25.73
N ARG A 163 -11.58 -6.78 25.54
CA ARG A 163 -12.85 -7.39 25.12
C ARG A 163 -14.01 -7.03 26.04
N SER A 164 -13.82 -7.13 27.35
CA SER A 164 -14.87 -6.80 28.34
C SER A 164 -15.37 -5.36 28.25
N THR A 165 -14.52 -4.42 27.83
CA THR A 165 -14.88 -3.01 27.67
C THR A 165 -15.56 -2.78 26.32
N LEU A 166 -15.05 -3.42 25.27
CA LEU A 166 -15.60 -3.32 23.92
C LEU A 166 -16.97 -3.99 23.76
N VAL A 167 -17.29 -4.99 24.60
CA VAL A 167 -18.65 -5.58 24.70
C VAL A 167 -19.74 -4.52 24.91
N SER A 168 -19.42 -3.43 25.59
CA SER A 168 -20.36 -2.35 25.90
C SER A 168 -20.41 -1.22 24.85
N ILE A 169 -19.59 -1.31 23.81
CA ILE A 169 -19.44 -0.25 22.80
C ILE A 169 -20.05 -0.76 21.49
N ASP A 170 -21.04 -0.05 20.96
CA ASP A 170 -21.55 -0.33 19.62
C ASP A 170 -20.52 0.07 18.54
N GLY A 171 -20.59 -0.59 17.38
CA GLY A 171 -19.63 -0.37 16.29
C GLY A 171 -19.63 1.06 15.75
N ASN A 172 -20.78 1.76 15.80
CA ASN A 172 -20.92 3.14 15.34
C ASN A 172 -20.27 4.15 16.30
N SER A 173 -20.24 3.84 17.60
CA SER A 173 -19.67 4.67 18.64
C SER A 173 -18.18 4.44 18.83
N ALA A 174 -17.64 3.29 18.39
CA ALA A 174 -16.22 2.96 18.51
C ALA A 174 -15.31 4.04 17.91
N ALA A 175 -15.69 4.61 16.76
CA ALA A 175 -14.93 5.69 16.12
C ALA A 175 -14.89 6.98 16.96
N ASN A 176 -15.96 7.26 17.71
CA ASN A 176 -16.20 8.52 18.40
C ASN A 176 -16.02 8.41 19.92
N LEU A 177 -15.27 7.41 20.39
CA LEU A 177 -14.99 7.28 21.82
C LEU A 177 -14.29 8.54 22.35
N PRO A 178 -14.72 9.07 23.51
CA PRO A 178 -14.01 10.19 24.15
C PRO A 178 -12.54 9.85 24.41
N GLU A 179 -11.68 10.87 24.34
CA GLU A 179 -10.22 10.76 24.57
C GLU A 179 -9.89 10.05 25.89
N GLU A 180 -10.64 10.34 26.95
CA GLU A 180 -10.43 9.73 28.27
C GLU A 180 -10.69 8.22 28.24
N ARG A 181 -11.68 7.79 27.46
CA ARG A 181 -11.97 6.35 27.27
C ARG A 181 -10.85 5.67 26.49
N VAL A 182 -10.35 6.32 25.43
CA VAL A 182 -9.20 5.79 24.66
C VAL A 182 -7.96 5.68 25.55
N HIS A 183 -7.68 6.69 26.37
CA HIS A 183 -6.56 6.66 27.31
C HIS A 183 -6.65 5.49 28.29
N VAL A 184 -7.85 5.16 28.80
CA VAL A 184 -8.07 3.99 29.65
C VAL A 184 -7.79 2.68 28.91
N LEU A 185 -8.18 2.56 27.63
CA LEU A 185 -7.87 1.38 26.82
C LEU A 185 -6.35 1.23 26.61
N VAL A 186 -5.66 2.34 26.32
CA VAL A 186 -4.20 2.38 26.17
C VAL A 186 -3.52 1.93 27.46
N GLN A 187 -3.88 2.51 28.62
CA GLN A 187 -3.31 2.10 29.90
C GLN A 187 -3.50 0.61 30.18
N ARG A 188 -4.69 0.06 29.89
CA ARG A 188 -4.96 -1.37 30.04
C ARG A 188 -4.11 -2.23 29.12
N LEU A 189 -3.96 -1.83 27.86
CA LEU A 189 -3.07 -2.52 26.92
C LEU A 189 -1.62 -2.48 27.40
N THR A 190 -1.12 -1.32 27.82
CA THR A 190 0.27 -1.15 28.30
C THR A 190 0.56 -2.00 29.55
N VAL A 191 -0.39 -2.10 30.47
CA VAL A 191 -0.23 -2.95 31.67
C VAL A 191 -0.25 -4.44 31.30
N ALA A 192 -1.11 -4.83 30.37
CA ALA A 192 -1.27 -6.23 29.97
C ALA A 192 -0.13 -6.75 29.10
N GLU A 193 0.35 -5.91 28.20
CA GLU A 193 1.45 -6.19 27.28
C GLU A 193 2.42 -5.02 27.33
N PRO A 194 3.50 -5.08 28.15
CA PRO A 194 4.46 -4.00 28.29
C PRO A 194 5.32 -3.74 27.05
N ASP A 195 5.50 -4.71 26.16
CA ASP A 195 6.28 -4.55 24.93
C ASP A 195 5.51 -3.74 23.87
N PRO A 196 5.99 -2.55 23.45
CA PRO A 196 5.32 -1.75 22.42
C PRO A 196 5.21 -2.46 21.06
N ILE A 197 6.17 -3.31 20.69
CA ILE A 197 6.15 -4.01 19.41
C ILE A 197 5.06 -5.09 19.44
N ALA A 198 4.98 -5.88 20.51
CA ALA A 198 3.93 -6.87 20.69
C ALA A 198 2.53 -6.23 20.74
N ARG A 199 2.39 -5.04 21.36
CA ARG A 199 1.14 -4.26 21.31
C ARG A 199 0.80 -3.84 19.89
N ALA A 200 1.77 -3.31 19.13
CA ALA A 200 1.55 -2.91 17.75
C ALA A 200 1.12 -4.10 16.89
N ASP A 201 1.78 -5.26 17.03
CA ASP A 201 1.45 -6.49 16.29
C ASP A 201 0.01 -6.93 16.55
N ALA A 202 -0.41 -6.96 17.82
CA ALA A 202 -1.79 -7.31 18.17
C ALA A 202 -2.83 -6.31 17.61
N LEU A 203 -2.52 -5.00 17.65
CA LEU A 203 -3.40 -3.96 17.10
C LEU A 203 -3.46 -4.00 15.57
N LEU A 204 -2.34 -4.19 14.88
CA LEU A 204 -2.29 -4.37 13.43
C LEU A 204 -3.03 -5.65 13.02
N GLY A 205 -2.85 -6.74 13.75
CA GLY A 205 -3.58 -7.98 13.54
C GLY A 205 -5.08 -7.81 13.71
N TRP A 206 -5.54 -7.03 14.69
CA TRP A 206 -6.96 -6.68 14.81
C TRP A 206 -7.42 -5.85 13.61
N LEU A 207 -6.70 -4.77 13.27
CA LEU A 207 -7.04 -3.89 12.14
C LEU A 207 -7.17 -4.65 10.82
N GLY A 208 -6.27 -5.59 10.55
CA GLY A 208 -6.28 -6.39 9.31
C GLY A 208 -7.35 -7.48 9.27
N ARG A 209 -8.01 -7.80 10.40
CA ARG A 209 -9.15 -8.73 10.45
C ARG A 209 -10.50 -8.02 10.37
N LEU A 210 -10.51 -6.69 10.31
CA LEU A 210 -11.74 -5.92 10.10
C LEU A 210 -12.19 -6.04 8.65
N PRO A 211 -13.47 -6.39 8.39
CA PRO A 211 -14.04 -6.35 7.07
C PRO A 211 -13.88 -5.01 6.37
N TYR A 212 -13.42 -5.07 5.13
CA TYR A 212 -13.28 -3.93 4.25
C TYR A 212 -14.46 -3.83 3.25
N PRO A 213 -14.97 -2.61 2.96
CA PRO A 213 -14.48 -1.32 3.43
C PRO A 213 -14.97 -0.92 4.82
N THR A 214 -16.12 -1.44 5.26
CA THR A 214 -16.91 -0.78 6.28
C THR A 214 -16.25 -0.69 7.66
N GLU A 215 -16.02 -1.82 8.32
CA GLU A 215 -15.48 -1.85 9.68
C GLU A 215 -13.99 -1.49 9.72
N ALA A 216 -13.29 -1.69 8.61
CA ALA A 216 -11.88 -1.35 8.44
C ALA A 216 -11.63 0.16 8.28
N LEU A 217 -12.54 0.90 7.62
CA LEU A 217 -12.40 2.35 7.38
C LEU A 217 -13.15 3.18 8.42
N TRP A 218 -14.25 2.68 8.98
CA TRP A 218 -15.06 3.38 10.00
C TRP A 218 -15.11 2.58 11.31
N GLY A 219 -15.84 3.08 12.31
CA GLY A 219 -16.08 2.36 13.57
C GLY A 219 -14.80 1.89 14.27
N GLU A 220 -14.63 0.57 14.37
CA GLU A 220 -13.47 -0.06 14.99
C GLU A 220 -12.15 0.26 14.29
N GLY A 221 -12.11 0.37 12.96
CA GLY A 221 -10.87 0.72 12.26
C GLY A 221 -10.31 2.07 12.72
N ILE A 222 -11.19 3.05 12.96
CA ILE A 222 -10.79 4.36 13.52
C ILE A 222 -10.27 4.21 14.94
N LEU A 223 -10.94 3.41 15.78
CA LEU A 223 -10.49 3.15 17.16
C LEU A 223 -9.09 2.52 17.17
N VAL A 224 -8.87 1.47 16.38
CA VAL A 224 -7.58 0.77 16.34
C VAL A 224 -6.47 1.70 15.86
N ARG A 225 -6.72 2.54 14.84
CA ARG A 225 -5.75 3.56 14.40
C ARG A 225 -5.46 4.60 15.49
N ARG A 226 -6.45 5.00 16.30
CA ARG A 226 -6.22 5.88 17.47
C ARG A 226 -5.38 5.21 18.55
N LEU A 227 -5.56 3.90 18.78
CA LEU A 227 -4.72 3.14 19.70
C LEU A 227 -3.27 3.02 19.16
N LEU A 228 -3.11 2.70 17.88
CA LEU A 228 -1.80 2.66 17.21
C LEU A 228 -1.09 4.01 17.26
N ALA A 229 -1.80 5.13 17.12
CA ALA A 229 -1.23 6.47 17.20
C ALA A 229 -0.59 6.83 18.56
N THR A 230 -0.78 5.99 19.59
CA THR A 230 -0.11 6.15 20.90
C THR A 230 1.23 5.42 20.98
N LEU A 231 1.59 4.64 19.96
CA LEU A 231 2.85 3.91 19.87
C LEU A 231 3.84 4.65 18.96
N PRO A 232 5.16 4.53 19.21
CA PRO A 232 6.18 5.00 18.27
C PRO A 232 6.04 4.32 16.92
N GLU A 233 6.18 5.08 15.83
CA GLU A 233 6.12 4.56 14.46
C GLU A 233 7.13 3.42 14.22
N ALA A 234 8.34 3.53 14.78
CA ALA A 234 9.36 2.49 14.67
C ALA A 234 8.88 1.13 15.22
N ASP A 235 8.08 1.13 16.29
CA ASP A 235 7.54 -0.09 16.88
C ASP A 235 6.42 -0.68 16.02
N ILE A 236 5.60 0.18 15.38
CA ILE A 236 4.57 -0.23 14.42
C ILE A 236 5.21 -0.85 13.18
N VAL A 237 6.28 -0.25 12.64
CA VAL A 237 7.02 -0.78 11.50
C VAL A 237 7.71 -2.10 11.84
N ALA A 238 8.30 -2.21 13.03
CA ALA A 238 8.90 -3.46 13.50
C ALA A 238 7.86 -4.59 13.63
N ALA A 239 6.67 -4.28 14.14
CA ALA A 239 5.55 -5.22 14.20
C ALA A 239 5.04 -5.60 12.80
N ALA A 240 4.94 -4.65 11.86
CA ALA A 240 4.53 -4.93 10.48
C ALA A 240 5.46 -5.93 9.76
N ALA A 241 6.72 -6.01 10.18
CA ALA A 241 7.72 -6.92 9.63
C ALA A 241 7.65 -8.37 10.14
N THR A 242 6.71 -8.71 11.05
CA THR A 242 6.60 -10.08 11.62
C THR A 242 6.24 -11.14 10.58
N GLY A 243 5.65 -10.75 9.45
CA GLY A 243 5.36 -11.64 8.33
C GLY A 243 3.97 -12.28 8.35
N GLU A 244 3.15 -11.96 9.36
CA GLU A 244 1.79 -12.47 9.49
C GLU A 244 0.83 -11.77 8.51
N PRO A 245 0.03 -12.51 7.71
CA PRO A 245 -0.82 -11.92 6.67
C PRO A 245 -1.83 -10.87 7.17
N ALA A 246 -2.49 -11.14 8.31
CA ALA A 246 -3.42 -10.19 8.91
C ALA A 246 -2.71 -8.92 9.41
N VAL A 247 -1.50 -9.07 9.96
CA VAL A 247 -0.68 -7.93 10.40
C VAL A 247 -0.25 -7.08 9.21
N ALA A 248 0.14 -7.70 8.09
CA ALA A 248 0.47 -6.98 6.86
C ALA A 248 -0.73 -6.20 6.28
N LEU A 249 -1.94 -6.79 6.28
CA LEU A 249 -3.15 -6.07 5.87
C LEU A 249 -3.51 -4.93 6.84
N GLY A 250 -3.33 -5.14 8.14
CA GLY A 250 -3.50 -4.09 9.14
C GLY A 250 -2.50 -2.93 8.98
N ALA A 251 -1.24 -3.26 8.70
CA ALA A 251 -0.18 -2.28 8.46
C ALA A 251 -0.43 -1.50 7.16
N LEU A 252 -0.87 -2.17 6.10
CA LEU A 252 -1.32 -1.52 4.87
C LEU A 252 -2.48 -0.56 5.16
N ASN A 253 -3.49 -1.00 5.92
CA ASN A 253 -4.61 -0.16 6.33
C ASN A 253 -4.16 1.06 7.15
N TRP A 254 -3.27 0.87 8.11
CA TRP A 254 -2.71 1.98 8.88
C TRP A 254 -1.94 2.97 7.99
N ALA A 255 -1.11 2.46 7.08
CA ALA A 255 -0.22 3.24 6.23
C ALA A 255 -0.96 4.14 5.23
N VAL A 256 -2.09 3.70 4.64
CA VAL A 256 -2.87 4.54 3.72
C VAL A 256 -3.49 5.78 4.38
N HIS A 257 -3.45 5.85 5.72
CA HIS A 257 -3.86 7.00 6.51
C HIS A 257 -2.68 7.82 7.06
N GLN A 258 -1.45 7.49 6.70
CA GLN A 258 -0.25 8.25 7.06
C GLN A 258 0.19 9.16 5.90
N PRO A 259 0.88 10.28 6.20
CA PRO A 259 1.46 11.14 5.16
C PRO A 259 2.65 10.49 4.42
N ASP A 260 3.34 9.53 5.05
CA ASP A 260 4.46 8.78 4.49
C ASP A 260 4.28 7.30 4.80
N ASP A 261 4.28 6.46 3.76
CA ASP A 261 4.08 5.01 3.84
C ASP A 261 5.33 4.20 3.47
N ARG A 262 6.48 4.85 3.23
CA ARG A 262 7.74 4.21 2.77
C ARG A 262 8.23 3.09 3.68
N LEU A 263 8.35 3.39 4.97
CA LEU A 263 8.91 2.44 5.95
C LEU A 263 7.99 1.23 6.13
N VAL A 264 6.68 1.44 6.08
CA VAL A 264 5.70 0.36 6.14
C VAL A 264 5.76 -0.47 4.86
N ALA A 265 5.81 0.17 3.69
CA ALA A 265 5.92 -0.53 2.41
C ALA A 265 7.10 -1.50 2.40
N ALA A 266 8.27 -1.05 2.84
CA ALA A 266 9.46 -1.87 2.96
C ALA A 266 9.27 -3.03 3.98
N ALA A 267 8.65 -2.76 5.13
CA ALA A 267 8.42 -3.77 6.17
C ALA A 267 7.46 -4.88 5.72
N ILE A 268 6.39 -4.54 4.99
CA ILE A 268 5.37 -5.51 4.54
C ILE A 268 5.69 -6.13 3.17
N ALA A 269 6.66 -5.59 2.43
CA ALA A 269 7.01 -6.04 1.08
C ALA A 269 7.22 -7.56 0.96
N PRO A 270 7.98 -8.25 1.85
CA PRO A 270 8.15 -9.69 1.77
C PRO A 270 6.82 -10.46 1.88
N THR A 271 5.92 -9.99 2.75
CA THR A 271 4.60 -10.61 2.94
C THR A 271 3.71 -10.38 1.73
N LEU A 272 3.64 -9.16 1.20
CA LEU A 272 2.80 -8.84 0.06
C LEU A 272 3.25 -9.57 -1.21
N ARG A 273 4.56 -9.66 -1.49
CA ARG A 273 5.10 -10.41 -2.64
C ARG A 273 4.81 -11.91 -2.58
N ARG A 274 4.54 -12.45 -1.38
CA ARG A 274 4.14 -13.86 -1.21
C ARG A 274 2.64 -14.07 -1.40
N LEU A 275 1.83 -13.07 -1.05
CA LEU A 275 0.36 -13.16 -1.07
C LEU A 275 -0.25 -12.68 -2.40
N LEU A 276 0.44 -11.77 -3.09
CA LEU A 276 0.01 -11.12 -4.32
C LEU A 276 1.02 -11.38 -5.44
N PRO A 277 0.56 -11.43 -6.71
CA PRO A 277 1.43 -11.63 -7.87
C PRO A 277 2.41 -10.46 -8.10
#